data_AF-A0A821VMQ0-F1
#
_entry.id   AF-A0A821VMQ0-F1
#
_cell.length_a   1.000
_cell.length_b   1.000
_cell.length_c   1.000
_cell.angle_alpha   90.00
_cell.angle_beta   90.00
_cell.angle_gamma   90.00
#
_symmetry.space_group_name_H-M   'P 1'
#
loop_
_entity.id
_entity.type
_entity.pdbx_description
1 polymer ?
#
loop_
_entity_poly.entity_id
_entity_poly.type
_entity_poly.pdbx_seq_one_letter_code
_entity_poly.pdbx_strand_id
1 'polypeptide(L)' 'QACGFKYTSKLERMFQDIGVSKSLIDQYRTYCEKLRLDDIVDFSVMVLSSNSWSFSALLLINLPQV' A
#
# COMPACT_ATOMS: atom_id res chain seq x y z
N GLN A 1 15.21 -18.09 23.85
CA GLN A 1 14.99 -16.66 23.59
C GLN A 1 14.22 -16.49 22.28
N ALA A 2 12.89 -16.66 22.31
CA ALA A 2 12.07 -16.86 21.09
C ALA A 2 10.89 -15.88 20.94
N CYS A 3 10.71 -14.95 21.88
CA CYS A 3 9.64 -13.94 21.81
C CYS A 3 10.01 -12.72 20.95
N GLY A 4 11.28 -12.31 20.91
CA GLY A 4 11.71 -11.12 20.16
C GLY A 4 11.72 -11.33 18.64
N PHE A 5 12.20 -12.49 18.19
CA PHE A 5 12.37 -12.80 16.77
C PHE A 5 11.05 -12.75 15.99
N LYS A 6 9.96 -13.32 16.54
CA LYS A 6 8.65 -13.27 15.87
C LYS A 6 8.09 -11.84 15.77
N TYR A 7 8.37 -11.00 16.76
CA TYR A 7 7.95 -9.59 16.75
C TYR A 7 8.75 -8.78 15.72
N THR A 8 10.08 -8.93 15.69
CA THR A 8 10.93 -8.22 14.72
C THR A 8 10.67 -8.67 13.28
N SER A 9 10.53 -9.98 13.04
CA SER A 9 10.22 -10.48 11.68
C SER A 9 8.89 -9.97 11.14
N LYS A 10 7.92 -9.66 12.00
CA LYS A 10 6.66 -9.05 11.58
C LYS A 10 6.85 -7.59 11.16
N LEU A 11 7.61 -6.82 11.94
CA LEU A 11 7.95 -5.43 11.60
C LEU A 11 8.78 -5.33 10.31
N GLU A 12 9.76 -6.22 10.12
CA GLU A 12 10.56 -6.27 8.90
C GLU A 12 9.69 -6.49 7.66
N ARG A 13 8.70 -7.41 7.75
CA ARG A 13 7.74 -7.65 6.66
C ARG A 13 6.86 -6.43 6.39
N MET A 14 6.44 -5.69 7.42
CA MET A 14 5.70 -4.44 7.23
C MET A 14 6.53 -3.39 6.46
N PHE A 15 7.82 -3.24 6.79
CA PHE A 15 8.71 -2.34 6.03
C PHE A 15 8.90 -2.78 4.58
N GLN A 16 9.03 -4.08 4.35
CA GLN A 16 9.10 -4.65 3.00
C GLN A 16 7.81 -4.37 2.20
N ASP A 17 6.63 -4.59 2.79
CA ASP A 17 5.34 -4.31 2.16
C ASP A 17 5.24 -2.82 1.74
N ILE A 18 5.66 -1.89 2.61
CA ILE A 18 5.69 -0.45 2.29
C ILE A 18 6.60 -0.19 1.08
N GLY A 19 7.80 -0.77 1.07
CA GLY A 19 8.79 -0.58 0.00
C GLY A 19 8.26 -1.05 -1.36
N VAL A 20 7.69 -2.26 -1.40
CA VAL A 20 7.09 -2.83 -2.60
C VAL A 20 5.92 -1.99 -3.09
N SER A 21 5.05 -1.55 -2.17
CA SER A 21 3.90 -0.71 -2.53
C SER A 21 4.33 0.61 -3.17
N LYS A 22 5.38 1.26 -2.67
CA LYS A 22 5.89 2.50 -3.27
C LYS A 22 6.37 2.29 -4.71
N SER A 23 7.18 1.23 -4.92
CA SER A 23 7.66 0.88 -6.27
C SER A 23 6.51 0.59 -7.24
N LEU A 24 5.44 -0.05 -6.76
CA LEU A 24 4.24 -0.30 -7.57
C LEU A 24 3.53 1.00 -7.96
N ILE A 25 3.40 1.95 -7.04
CA ILE A 25 2.79 3.27 -7.32
C ILE A 25 3.60 4.06 -8.33
N ASP A 26 4.93 4.03 -8.24
CA ASP A 26 5.79 4.73 -9.18
C ASP A 26 5.64 4.14 -10.60
N GLN A 27 5.56 2.81 -10.71
CA GLN A 27 5.28 2.14 -11.99
C GLN A 27 3.90 2.51 -12.54
N TYR A 28 2.88 2.59 -11.68
CA TYR A 28 1.53 3.01 -12.06
C TYR A 28 1.52 4.46 -12.58
N ARG A 29 2.21 5.39 -11.91
CA ARG A 29 2.34 6.78 -12.36
C ARG A 29 3.00 6.87 -13.73
N THR A 30 4.12 6.18 -13.93
CA THR A 30 4.78 6.11 -15.24
C THR A 30 3.86 5.54 -16.32
N TYR A 31 3.00 4.58 -15.98
CA TYR A 31 2.00 4.03 -16.90
C TYR A 31 0.91 5.06 -17.26
N CYS A 32 0.42 5.82 -16.29
CA CYS A 32 -0.57 6.89 -16.51
C CYS A 32 -0.01 8.02 -17.38
N GLU A 33 1.24 8.43 -17.13
CA GLU A 33 1.95 9.42 -17.96
C GLU A 33 2.07 8.96 -19.42
N LYS A 34 2.40 7.68 -19.66
CA LYS A 34 2.46 7.11 -21.02
C LYS A 34 1.13 7.16 -21.75
N LEU A 35 0.03 6.94 -21.03
CA LEU A 35 -1.32 6.98 -21.59
C LEU A 35 -1.92 8.38 -21.62
N ARG A 36 -1.24 9.40 -21.07
CA ARG A 36 -1.75 10.77 -20.90
C ARG A 36 -3.11 10.78 -20.22
N LEU A 37 -3.26 9.97 -19.18
CA LEU A 37 -4.42 10.06 -18.31
C LEU A 37 -4.31 11.38 -17.54
N ASP A 38 -5.23 12.30 -17.82
CA ASP A 38 -5.33 13.57 -17.11
C ASP A 38 -5.91 13.30 -15.72
N ASP A 39 -5.02 13.14 -14.75
CA ASP A 39 -5.43 12.95 -13.36
C ASP A 39 -5.88 14.30 -12.78
N ILE A 40 -7.18 14.44 -12.54
CA ILE A 40 -7.77 15.59 -11.84
C ILE A 40 -7.27 15.68 -10.39
N VAL A 41 -6.78 14.56 -9.84
CA VAL A 41 -6.36 14.40 -8.44
C VAL A 41 -5.06 13.58 -8.37
N ASP A 42 -4.10 14.00 -7.54
CA ASP A 42 -2.91 13.20 -7.24
C ASP A 42 -3.30 11.90 -6.54
N PHE A 43 -3.19 10.77 -7.25
CA PHE A 43 -3.54 9.46 -6.76
C PHE A 43 -2.35 8.76 -6.08
N SER A 44 -2.58 8.25 -4.87
CA SER A 44 -1.63 7.44 -4.12
C SER A 44 -2.36 6.38 -3.31
N VAL A 45 -1.89 5.13 -3.38
CA VAL A 45 -2.47 3.99 -2.66
C VAL A 45 -1.39 3.12 -2.03
N MET A 46 -1.74 2.39 -0.98
CA MET A 46 -0.83 1.45 -0.33
C MET A 46 -1.40 0.03 -0.39
N VAL A 47 -0.68 -0.87 -1.05
CA VAL A 47 -1.04 -2.30 -1.16
C VAL A 47 -0.20 -3.08 -0.17
N LEU A 48 -0.84 -3.72 0.80
CA LEU A 48 -0.19 -4.32 1.97
C LEU A 48 -0.66 -5.76 2.20
N SER A 49 0.25 -6.60 2.73
CA SER A 49 -0.05 -8.00 3.02
C SER A 49 -0.90 -8.13 4.29
N SER A 50 -2.07 -8.78 4.20
CA SER A 50 -3.04 -8.91 5.31
C SER A 50 -2.49 -9.61 6.57
N ASN A 51 -1.43 -10.42 6.46
CA ASN A 51 -0.85 -11.17 7.57
C ASN A 51 0.13 -10.35 8.43
N SER A 52 0.74 -9.31 7.86
CA SER A 52 1.75 -8.48 8.54
C SER A 52 1.12 -7.30 9.26
N TRP A 53 -0.02 -6.81 8.75
CA TRP A 53 -0.69 -5.63 9.27
C TRP A 53 -1.94 -5.98 10.05
N SER A 54 -2.06 -5.47 11.27
CA SER A 54 -3.29 -5.56 12.06
C SER A 54 -4.23 -4.42 11.69
N PHE A 55 -4.91 -4.54 10.55
CA PHE A 55 -6.00 -3.63 10.19
C PHE A 55 -7.31 -4.17 10.75
N SER A 56 -8.08 -3.29 11.41
CA SER A 56 -9.42 -3.64 11.89
C SER A 56 -10.45 -2.80 11.14
N ALA A 57 -11.43 -3.51 10.59
CA ALA A 57 -12.67 -3.06 9.95
C ALA A 57 -12.58 -2.38 8.58
N LEU A 58 -13.37 -2.96 7.66
CA LEU A 58 -13.87 -2.31 6.45
C LEU A 58 -14.98 -1.34 6.87
N LEU A 59 -14.77 -0.05 6.66
CA LEU A 59 -15.80 0.96 6.76
C LEU A 59 -16.52 1.02 5.41
N LEU A 60 -17.84 0.82 5.41
CA LEU A 60 -18.67 1.03 4.23
C LEU A 60 -18.78 2.54 4.00
N ILE A 61 -17.89 3.07 3.17
CA ILE A 61 -17.88 4.47 2.74
C ILE A 61 -18.21 4.49 1.25
N ASN A 62 -19.14 5.35 0.87
CA ASN A 62 -19.40 5.64 -0.54
C ASN A 62 -18.30 6.57 -1.05
N LEU A 63 -17.50 6.09 -2.01
CA LEU A 63 -16.51 6.93 -2.68
C LEU A 63 -17.23 7.99 -3.53
N PRO A 64 -16.83 9.27 -3.44
CA PRO A 64 -17.39 10.31 -4.31
C PRO A 64 -17.05 9.99 -5.77
N GLN A 65 -18.02 10.17 -6.66
CA GLN A 65 -17.76 10.15 -8.09
C GLN A 65 -17.20 11.54 -8.45
N VAL A 66 -15.99 11.54 -9.03
CA VAL A 66 -15.38 12.72 -9.66
C VAL A 66 -16.04 12.96 -11.01
#